data_AF-A0A2D5EV35-F1
#
_entry.id   AF-A0A2D5EV35-F1
#
_cell.length_a   1.000
_cell.length_b   1.000
_cell.length_c   1.000
_cell.angle_alpha   90.00
_cell.angle_beta   90.00
_cell.angle_gamma   90.00
#
_symmetry.space_group_name_H-M   'P 1'
#
loop_
_entity.id
_entity.type
_entity.pdbx_description
1 polymer ?
#
loop_
_entity_poly.entity_id
_entity_poly.type
_entity_poly.pdbx_seq_one_letter_code
_entity_poly.pdbx_strand_id
1 'polypeptide(L)'
;MAVLVTLSIVWAHLTAAEPVSPLDPADPGTAELARMEDAFARDGGDVVLARRLAETYLELGRPGLAIATLRAGEPGILEHPVVAHRLAQAYEASGRVLDARATAELALMRCARSLGTGDAPSGTPIPRFACDPHQHAVLSMHRDALEHMVEWGVAVPASDARAQRAYDLAMRRVRIAARR
;
A
#
# COMPACT_ATOMS: atom_id res chain seq x y z
N MET A 1 -18.00 18.62 56.24
CA MET A 1 -17.31 17.31 56.17
C MET A 1 -18.35 16.32 55.66
N ALA A 2 -18.33 15.77 54.45
CA ALA A 2 -17.24 15.55 53.51
C ALA A 2 -17.76 15.61 52.05
N VAL A 3 -16.88 16.09 51.18
CA VAL A 3 -16.89 16.01 49.71
C VAL A 3 -16.37 14.62 49.30
N LEU A 4 -16.66 14.16 48.07
CA LEU A 4 -16.31 12.88 47.38
C LEU A 4 -17.55 11.97 47.30
N VAL A 5 -18.10 11.65 46.14
CA VAL A 5 -17.50 10.73 45.15
C VAL A 5 -17.79 11.19 43.72
N THR A 6 -16.69 11.52 43.05
CA THR A 6 -16.52 11.69 41.61
C THR A 6 -16.31 10.35 40.90
N LEU A 7 -16.70 10.32 39.62
CA LEU A 7 -16.19 9.45 38.54
C LEU A 7 -16.35 7.94 38.71
N SER A 8 -17.39 7.40 38.09
CA SER A 8 -17.37 6.06 37.48
C SER A 8 -18.43 6.02 36.38
N ILE A 9 -18.14 5.31 35.28
CA ILE A 9 -18.96 5.13 34.06
C ILE A 9 -18.55 6.06 32.90
N VAL A 10 -17.30 5.94 32.47
CA VAL A 10 -16.94 6.02 31.04
C VAL A 10 -16.03 4.83 30.75
N TRP A 11 -16.60 3.62 30.73
CA TRP A 11 -15.86 2.44 30.31
C TRP A 11 -16.82 1.37 29.78
N ALA A 12 -17.27 1.55 28.53
CA ALA A 12 -17.98 0.50 27.78
C ALA A 12 -18.04 0.76 26.26
N HIS A 13 -17.04 1.42 25.66
CA HIS A 13 -16.96 1.55 24.19
C HIS A 13 -15.60 1.13 23.61
N LEU A 14 -14.88 0.23 24.31
CA LEU A 14 -13.90 -0.64 23.64
C LEU A 14 -14.70 -1.75 22.98
N THR A 15 -15.28 -1.42 21.82
CA THR A 15 -15.84 -2.38 20.87
C THR A 15 -14.79 -3.46 20.63
N ALA A 16 -15.20 -4.71 20.90
CA ALA A 16 -14.45 -5.91 20.61
C ALA A 16 -13.84 -5.82 19.20
N ALA A 17 -12.51 -5.67 19.12
CA ALA A 17 -11.80 -6.11 17.94
C ALA A 17 -12.03 -7.62 17.88
N GLU A 18 -12.69 -8.09 16.83
CA GLU A 18 -12.81 -9.53 16.59
C GLU A 18 -11.40 -10.13 16.69
N PRO A 19 -11.22 -11.24 17.42
CA PRO A 19 -9.91 -11.87 17.52
C PRO A 19 -9.49 -12.25 16.10
N VAL A 20 -8.45 -11.57 15.60
CA VAL A 20 -7.82 -11.94 14.34
C VAL A 20 -7.33 -13.36 14.53
N SER A 21 -7.87 -14.31 13.75
CA SER A 21 -7.51 -15.73 13.90
C SER A 21 -5.99 -15.88 14.03
N PRO A 22 -5.50 -16.47 15.12
CA PRO A 22 -4.08 -16.78 15.23
C PRO A 22 -3.74 -17.73 14.08
N LEU A 23 -2.68 -17.41 13.35
CA LEU A 23 -2.18 -18.28 12.29
C LEU A 23 -1.74 -19.60 12.95
N ASP A 24 -2.28 -20.73 12.49
CA ASP A 24 -1.90 -22.04 13.02
C ASP A 24 -0.45 -22.33 12.63
N PRO A 25 0.50 -22.45 13.58
CA PRO A 25 1.91 -22.68 13.26
C PRO A 25 2.17 -24.04 12.60
N ALA A 26 1.22 -24.99 12.69
CA ALA A 26 1.32 -26.28 12.01
C ALA A 26 0.87 -26.22 10.55
N ASP A 27 0.21 -25.13 10.12
CA ASP A 27 -0.17 -24.94 8.73
C ASP A 27 1.06 -24.60 7.85
N PRO A 28 1.26 -25.26 6.71
CA PRO A 28 2.38 -24.99 5.81
C PRO A 28 2.47 -23.53 5.34
N GLY A 29 1.35 -22.83 5.22
CA GLY A 29 1.30 -21.42 4.86
C GLY A 29 1.84 -20.51 5.97
N THR A 30 1.50 -20.80 7.22
CA THR A 30 2.04 -20.09 8.38
C THR A 30 3.56 -20.30 8.53
N ALA A 31 4.04 -21.53 8.32
CA ALA A 31 5.46 -21.83 8.38
C ALA A 31 6.27 -21.10 7.28
N GLU A 32 5.74 -21.03 6.05
CA GLU A 32 6.37 -20.26 4.97
C GLU A 32 6.39 -18.75 5.27
N LEU A 33 5.30 -18.19 5.80
CA LEU A 33 5.26 -16.79 6.20
C LEU A 33 6.31 -16.48 7.26
N ALA A 34 6.41 -17.30 8.32
CA ALA A 34 7.44 -17.12 9.36
C ALA A 34 8.87 -17.18 8.78
N ARG A 35 9.14 -18.09 7.84
CA ARG A 35 10.45 -18.15 7.16
C ARG A 35 10.75 -16.89 6.36
N MET A 36 9.76 -16.34 5.66
CA MET A 36 9.91 -15.10 4.92
C MET A 36 10.18 -13.92 5.86
N GLU A 37 9.44 -13.84 6.98
CA GLU A 37 9.62 -12.80 8.02
C GLU A 37 11.05 -12.86 8.60
N ASP A 38 11.53 -14.05 8.98
CA ASP A 38 12.88 -14.26 9.51
C ASP A 38 13.99 -13.96 8.48
N ALA A 39 13.74 -14.25 7.20
CA ALA A 39 14.67 -13.92 6.14
C ALA A 39 14.76 -12.39 5.95
N PHE A 40 13.63 -11.69 5.96
CA PHE A 40 13.58 -10.25 5.76
C PHE A 40 14.09 -9.48 6.97
N ALA A 41 13.90 -10.01 8.18
CA ALA A 41 14.50 -9.44 9.39
C ALA A 41 16.04 -9.50 9.35
N ARG A 42 16.63 -10.47 8.64
CA ARG A 42 18.08 -10.59 8.46
C ARG A 42 18.62 -9.76 7.30
N ASP A 43 17.84 -9.61 6.24
CA ASP A 43 18.14 -8.79 5.07
C ASP A 43 16.93 -7.94 4.68
N GLY A 44 16.86 -6.74 5.27
CA GLY A 44 15.79 -5.77 4.99
C GLY A 44 15.93 -5.06 3.65
N GLY A 45 17.00 -5.33 2.88
CA GLY A 45 17.28 -4.75 1.57
C GLY A 45 16.71 -5.58 0.40
N ASP A 46 16.28 -6.81 0.64
CA ASP A 46 15.76 -7.70 -0.41
C ASP A 46 14.38 -7.23 -0.92
N VAL A 47 14.39 -6.58 -2.08
CA VAL A 47 13.21 -6.08 -2.79
C VAL A 47 12.21 -7.20 -3.13
N VAL A 48 12.69 -8.38 -3.53
CA VAL A 48 11.83 -9.48 -3.96
C VAL A 48 11.09 -10.05 -2.76
N LEU A 49 11.81 -10.22 -1.65
CA LEU A 49 11.25 -10.69 -0.40
C LEU A 49 10.30 -9.67 0.22
N ALA A 50 10.67 -8.38 0.24
CA ALA A 50 9.81 -7.29 0.70
C ALA A 50 8.47 -7.27 -0.04
N ARG A 51 8.52 -7.37 -1.38
CA ARG A 51 7.32 -7.43 -2.23
C ARG A 51 6.44 -8.63 -1.86
N ARG A 52 7.04 -9.81 -1.74
CA ARG A 52 6.31 -11.07 -1.48
C ARG A 52 5.67 -11.09 -0.09
N LEU A 53 6.37 -10.59 0.93
CA LEU A 53 5.83 -10.43 2.27
C LEU A 53 4.64 -9.45 2.29
N ALA A 54 4.79 -8.28 1.67
CA ALA A 54 3.71 -7.31 1.58
C ALA A 54 2.48 -7.88 0.86
N GLU A 55 2.68 -8.58 -0.25
CA GLU A 55 1.63 -9.28 -1.00
C GLU A 55 0.93 -10.33 -0.12
N THR A 56 1.69 -11.16 0.59
CA THR A 56 1.13 -12.18 1.50
C THR A 56 0.27 -11.54 2.59
N TYR A 57 0.74 -10.44 3.21
CA TYR A 57 -0.07 -9.75 4.22
C TYR A 57 -1.32 -9.09 3.63
N LEU A 58 -1.27 -8.57 2.41
CA LEU A 58 -2.45 -8.03 1.73
C LEU A 58 -3.48 -9.12 1.45
N GLU A 59 -3.05 -10.29 0.98
CA GLU A 59 -3.91 -11.46 0.74
C GLU A 59 -4.56 -11.97 2.04
N LEU A 60 -3.84 -11.89 3.16
CA LEU A 60 -4.36 -12.22 4.49
C LEU A 60 -5.25 -11.12 5.10
N GLY A 61 -5.52 -10.03 4.37
CA GLY A 61 -6.32 -8.91 4.88
C GLY A 61 -5.64 -8.13 6.01
N ARG A 62 -4.30 -8.14 6.07
CA ARG A 62 -3.48 -7.48 7.10
C ARG A 62 -2.64 -6.33 6.51
N PRO A 63 -3.27 -5.29 5.93
CA PRO A 63 -2.53 -4.19 5.29
C PRO A 63 -1.62 -3.43 6.25
N GLY A 64 -1.96 -3.39 7.55
CA GLY A 64 -1.11 -2.78 8.58
C GLY A 64 0.25 -3.47 8.71
N LEU A 65 0.30 -4.81 8.58
CA LEU A 65 1.55 -5.56 8.61
C LEU A 65 2.36 -5.30 7.32
N ALA A 66 1.71 -5.28 6.15
CA ALA A 66 2.38 -4.89 4.91
C ALA A 66 3.04 -3.50 5.02
N ILE A 67 2.34 -2.50 5.57
CA ILE A 67 2.90 -1.16 5.80
C ILE A 67 4.08 -1.23 6.77
N ALA A 68 3.92 -1.91 7.90
CA ALA A 68 4.94 -1.99 8.94
C ALA A 68 6.22 -2.65 8.42
N THR A 69 6.10 -3.80 7.75
CA THR A 69 7.22 -4.53 7.18
C THR A 69 7.97 -3.70 6.15
N LEU A 70 7.27 -3.09 5.18
CA LEU A 70 7.92 -2.29 4.15
C LEU A 70 8.62 -1.04 4.70
N ARG A 71 8.07 -0.42 5.75
CA ARG A 71 8.67 0.75 6.41
C ARG A 71 9.82 0.41 7.36
N ALA A 72 9.87 -0.83 7.86
CA ALA A 72 10.93 -1.29 8.75
C ALA A 72 12.17 -1.81 8.02
N GLY A 73 12.04 -2.17 6.73
CA GLY A 73 13.16 -2.54 5.88
C GLY A 73 14.12 -1.38 5.57
N GLU A 74 15.11 -1.63 4.73
CA GLU A 74 16.06 -0.59 4.34
C GLU A 74 15.34 0.54 3.57
N PRO A 75 15.58 1.82 3.89
CA PRO A 75 14.85 2.93 3.27
C PRO A 75 14.91 2.96 1.74
N GLY A 76 16.00 2.43 1.16
CA GLY A 76 16.20 2.36 -0.29
C GLY A 76 15.15 1.51 -1.01
N ILE A 77 14.64 0.44 -0.41
CA ILE A 77 13.71 -0.48 -1.10
C ILE A 77 12.40 0.21 -1.48
N LEU A 78 12.01 1.27 -0.76
CA LEU A 78 10.81 2.06 -1.05
C LEU A 78 10.94 2.92 -2.33
N GLU A 79 12.15 3.07 -2.86
CA GLU A 79 12.37 3.68 -4.18
C GLU A 79 12.10 2.69 -5.32
N HIS A 80 12.08 1.37 -5.05
CA HIS A 80 11.79 0.36 -6.06
C HIS A 80 10.32 0.42 -6.47
N PRO A 81 9.99 0.51 -7.77
CA PRO A 81 8.62 0.77 -8.23
C PRO A 81 7.60 -0.27 -7.75
N VAL A 82 8.00 -1.55 -7.76
CA VAL A 82 7.12 -2.64 -7.33
C VAL A 82 6.85 -2.61 -5.82
N VAL A 83 7.83 -2.24 -5.00
CA VAL A 83 7.66 -2.14 -3.55
C VAL A 83 6.82 -0.91 -3.20
N ALA A 84 7.08 0.22 -3.85
CA ALA A 84 6.29 1.43 -3.69
C ALA A 84 4.81 1.21 -4.07
N HIS A 85 4.55 0.45 -5.16
CA HIS A 85 3.20 0.05 -5.53
C HIS A 85 2.53 -0.80 -4.43
N ARG A 86 3.22 -1.81 -3.89
CA ARG A 86 2.67 -2.64 -2.79
C ARG A 86 2.40 -1.81 -1.54
N LEU A 87 3.25 -0.83 -1.23
CA LEU A 87 3.01 0.10 -0.13
C LEU A 87 1.76 0.98 -0.37
N ALA A 88 1.59 1.49 -1.59
CA ALA A 88 0.41 2.27 -1.96
C ALA A 88 -0.87 1.44 -1.81
N GLN A 89 -0.87 0.18 -2.26
CA GLN A 89 -2.00 -0.73 -2.09
C GLN A 89 -2.29 -1.04 -0.62
N ALA A 90 -1.26 -1.15 0.22
CA ALA A 90 -1.44 -1.34 1.65
C ALA A 90 -2.05 -0.11 2.35
N TYR A 91 -1.68 1.10 1.94
CA TYR A 91 -2.38 2.31 2.41
C TYR A 91 -3.84 2.34 1.95
N GLU A 92 -4.11 2.02 0.69
CA GLU A 92 -5.48 1.97 0.16
C GLU A 92 -6.35 0.97 0.93
N ALA A 93 -5.85 -0.26 1.10
CA ALA A 93 -6.54 -1.33 1.82
C ALA A 93 -6.76 -1.01 3.31
N SER A 94 -5.94 -0.13 3.91
CA SER A 94 -6.13 0.36 5.28
C SER A 94 -6.99 1.64 5.37
N GLY A 95 -7.59 2.10 4.26
CA GLY A 95 -8.40 3.33 4.21
C GLY A 95 -7.60 4.62 4.20
N ARG A 96 -6.27 4.54 4.09
CA ARG A 96 -5.35 5.69 4.04
C ARG A 96 -5.18 6.19 2.60
N VAL A 97 -6.28 6.56 1.96
CA VAL A 97 -6.34 6.85 0.50
C VAL A 97 -5.41 8.01 0.10
N LEU A 98 -5.25 9.03 0.95
CA LEU A 98 -4.32 10.14 0.69
C LEU A 98 -2.85 9.69 0.68
N ASP A 99 -2.47 8.84 1.64
CA ASP A 99 -1.11 8.29 1.70
C ASP A 99 -0.85 7.35 0.52
N ALA A 100 -1.86 6.56 0.14
CA ALA A 100 -1.83 5.71 -1.05
C ALA A 100 -1.56 6.53 -2.31
N ARG A 101 -2.33 7.62 -2.51
CA ARG A 101 -2.19 8.51 -3.67
C ARG A 101 -0.80 9.13 -3.72
N ALA A 102 -0.34 9.73 -2.62
CA ALA A 102 0.98 10.36 -2.56
C ALA A 102 2.11 9.37 -2.85
N THR A 103 1.99 8.13 -2.35
CA THR A 103 2.96 7.06 -2.58
C THR A 103 2.97 6.63 -4.05
N ALA A 104 1.79 6.40 -4.65
CA ALA A 104 1.66 6.02 -6.05
C ALA A 104 2.16 7.13 -7.00
N GLU A 105 1.86 8.40 -6.68
CA GLU A 105 2.30 9.57 -7.45
C GLU A 105 3.82 9.72 -7.45
N LEU A 106 4.46 9.63 -6.28
CA LEU A 106 5.92 9.68 -6.18
C LEU A 106 6.59 8.52 -6.93
N ALA A 107 6.04 7.31 -6.82
CA ALA A 107 6.52 6.14 -7.54
C ALA A 107 6.39 6.32 -9.05
N LEU A 108 5.26 6.86 -9.53
CA LEU A 108 5.02 7.15 -10.93
C LEU A 108 6.00 8.19 -11.47
N MET A 109 6.24 9.29 -10.75
CA MET A 109 7.21 10.32 -11.17
C MET A 109 8.64 9.77 -11.29
N ARG A 110 9.07 8.94 -10.33
CA ARG A 110 10.36 8.25 -10.39
C ARG A 110 10.43 7.28 -11.57
N CYS A 111 9.37 6.52 -11.80
CA CYS A 111 9.29 5.59 -12.91
C CYS A 111 9.35 6.32 -14.28
N ALA A 112 8.59 7.40 -14.45
CA ALA A 112 8.63 8.29 -15.61
C ALA A 112 10.05 8.84 -15.85
N ARG A 113 10.75 9.25 -14.77
CA ARG A 113 12.14 9.71 -14.83
C ARG A 113 13.10 8.61 -15.27
N SER A 114 12.93 7.38 -14.78
CA SER A 114 13.72 6.22 -15.23
C SER A 114 13.53 5.92 -16.70
N LEU A 115 12.31 6.07 -17.22
CA LEU A 115 11.97 5.78 -18.62
C LEU A 115 12.30 6.93 -19.58
N GLY A 116 12.63 8.11 -19.05
CA GLY A 116 12.87 9.31 -19.86
C GLY A 116 11.62 9.84 -20.56
N THR A 117 10.43 9.58 -20.01
CA THR A 117 9.17 10.11 -20.58
C THR A 117 9.10 11.62 -20.39
N GLY A 118 8.49 12.34 -21.35
CA GLY A 118 8.38 13.81 -21.31
C GLY A 118 7.64 14.37 -20.10
N ASP A 119 6.84 13.54 -19.41
CA ASP A 119 6.09 13.90 -18.22
C ASP A 119 6.93 13.83 -16.93
N ALA A 120 8.20 13.43 -17.03
CA ALA A 120 9.09 13.31 -15.87
C ALA A 120 9.52 14.70 -15.37
N PRO A 121 9.19 15.09 -14.12
CA PRO A 121 9.64 16.37 -13.58
C PRO A 121 11.16 16.43 -13.56
N SER A 122 11.73 17.54 -14.04
CA SER A 122 13.19 17.74 -14.08
C SER A 122 13.83 17.78 -12.70
N GLY A 123 13.05 18.09 -11.65
CA GLY A 123 13.47 18.10 -10.25
C GLY A 123 13.44 16.73 -9.56
N THR A 124 12.93 15.67 -10.19
CA THR A 124 12.96 14.33 -9.60
C THR A 124 14.38 13.74 -9.72
N PRO A 125 15.03 13.33 -8.62
CA PRO A 125 16.35 12.68 -8.67
C PRO A 125 16.34 11.47 -9.60
N ILE A 126 17.48 11.16 -10.21
CA ILE A 126 17.64 9.94 -11.00
C ILE A 126 17.36 8.75 -10.06
N PRO A 127 16.35 7.92 -10.35
CA PRO A 127 15.99 6.81 -9.47
C PRO A 127 17.09 5.75 -9.47
N ARG A 128 17.31 5.12 -8.31
CA ARG A 128 18.28 4.01 -8.17
C ARG A 128 17.85 2.76 -8.91
N PHE A 129 16.53 2.55 -9.02
CA PHE A 129 15.95 1.38 -9.64
C PHE A 129 15.34 1.73 -10.98
N ALA A 130 15.61 0.88 -11.98
CA ALA A 130 14.97 0.98 -13.26
C ALA A 130 13.48 0.67 -13.14
N CYS A 131 12.69 1.35 -13.96
CA CYS A 131 11.28 1.04 -14.14
C CYS A 131 11.03 0.50 -15.54
N ASP A 132 10.18 -0.52 -15.66
CA ASP A 132 9.72 -1.00 -16.97
C ASP A 132 8.39 -0.34 -17.38
N PRO A 133 8.03 -0.34 -18.68
CA PRO A 133 6.78 0.28 -19.16
C PRO A 133 5.50 -0.32 -18.55
N HIS A 134 5.51 -1.60 -18.19
CA HIS A 134 4.37 -2.25 -17.56
C HIS A 134 4.19 -1.74 -16.12
N GLN A 135 5.27 -1.64 -15.34
CA GLN A 135 5.26 -1.04 -14.00
C GLN A 135 4.76 0.42 -14.05
N HIS A 136 5.21 1.20 -15.04
CA HIS A 136 4.72 2.55 -15.27
C HIS A 136 3.21 2.59 -15.49
N ALA A 137 2.69 1.73 -16.36
CA ALA A 137 1.26 1.66 -16.67
C ALA A 137 0.43 1.28 -15.44
N VAL A 138 0.90 0.31 -14.65
CA VAL A 138 0.23 -0.13 -13.42
C VAL A 138 0.20 0.99 -12.38
N LEU A 139 1.32 1.67 -12.15
CA LEU A 139 1.39 2.82 -11.23
C LEU A 139 0.51 3.98 -11.68
N SER A 140 0.50 4.28 -12.97
CA SER A 140 -0.34 5.33 -13.57
C SER A 140 -1.83 5.05 -13.36
N MET A 141 -2.27 3.83 -13.68
CA MET A 141 -3.65 3.40 -13.46
C MET A 141 -4.04 3.48 -11.98
N HIS A 142 -3.17 3.02 -11.07
CA HIS A 142 -3.44 3.04 -9.65
C HIS A 142 -3.54 4.47 -9.11
N ARG A 143 -2.61 5.36 -9.50
CA ARG A 143 -2.64 6.79 -9.15
C ARG A 143 -3.93 7.45 -9.62
N ASP A 144 -4.32 7.24 -10.88
CA ASP A 144 -5.56 7.82 -11.45
C ASP A 144 -6.80 7.32 -10.71
N ALA A 145 -6.86 6.04 -10.34
CA ALA A 145 -7.96 5.49 -9.54
C ALA A 145 -8.02 6.14 -8.15
N LEU A 146 -6.87 6.28 -7.47
CA LEU A 146 -6.77 6.92 -6.16
C LEU A 146 -7.13 8.41 -6.22
N GLU A 147 -6.78 9.11 -7.29
CA GLU A 147 -7.18 10.50 -7.52
C GLU A 147 -8.71 10.65 -7.54
N HIS A 148 -9.41 9.81 -8.31
CA HIS A 148 -10.87 9.79 -8.31
C HIS A 148 -11.45 9.44 -6.94
N MET A 149 -10.87 8.48 -6.22
CA MET A 149 -11.30 8.13 -4.86
C MET A 149 -11.19 9.32 -3.90
N VAL A 150 -10.11 10.10 -3.98
CA VAL A 150 -9.92 11.33 -3.20
C VAL A 150 -10.96 12.38 -3.58
N GLU A 151 -11.15 12.64 -4.87
CA GLU A 151 -12.14 13.60 -5.38
C GLU A 151 -13.56 13.28 -4.93
N TRP A 152 -13.91 11.99 -4.85
CA TRP A 152 -15.24 11.55 -4.44
C TRP A 152 -15.37 11.37 -2.92
N GLY A 153 -14.31 11.56 -2.14
CA GLY A 153 -14.32 11.36 -0.70
C GLY A 153 -14.56 9.90 -0.30
N VAL A 154 -13.95 8.95 -1.00
CA VAL A 154 -13.93 7.54 -0.61
C VAL A 154 -12.94 7.37 0.54
N ALA A 155 -13.44 6.99 1.72
CA ALA A 155 -12.62 6.78 2.91
C ALA A 155 -12.22 5.31 3.11
N VAL A 156 -13.11 4.37 2.78
CA VAL A 156 -12.88 2.92 2.98
C VAL A 156 -13.12 2.21 1.64
N PRO A 157 -12.09 2.05 0.80
CA PRO A 157 -12.25 1.48 -0.55
C PRO A 157 -12.88 0.08 -0.56
N ALA A 158 -12.58 -0.75 0.45
CA ALA A 158 -13.08 -2.12 0.54
C ALA A 158 -14.62 -2.22 0.66
N SER A 159 -15.29 -1.19 1.15
CA SER A 159 -16.76 -1.18 1.35
C SER A 159 -17.49 -0.13 0.50
N ASP A 160 -16.78 0.65 -0.32
CA ASP A 160 -17.37 1.69 -1.15
C ASP A 160 -17.34 1.31 -2.64
N ALA A 161 -18.53 1.08 -3.22
CA ALA A 161 -18.67 0.73 -4.63
C ALA A 161 -18.09 1.78 -5.61
N ARG A 162 -17.86 3.02 -5.16
CA ARG A 162 -17.16 4.04 -5.96
C ARG A 162 -15.70 3.67 -6.19
N ALA A 163 -15.04 2.93 -5.31
CA ALA A 163 -13.67 2.49 -5.51
C ALA A 163 -13.51 1.68 -6.79
N GLN A 164 -14.40 0.72 -7.04
CA GLN A 164 -14.41 -0.06 -8.29
C GLN A 164 -14.62 0.83 -9.53
N ARG A 165 -15.53 1.82 -9.45
CA ARG A 165 -15.75 2.77 -10.55
C ARG A 165 -14.51 3.62 -10.84
N ALA A 166 -13.74 3.98 -9.82
CA ALA A 166 -12.48 4.71 -9.96
C ALA A 166 -11.48 3.91 -10.81
N TYR A 167 -11.33 2.61 -10.51
CA TYR A 167 -10.49 1.71 -11.30
C TYR A 167 -10.99 1.53 -12.75
N ASP A 168 -12.31 1.39 -12.94
CA ASP A 168 -12.87 1.26 -14.28
C ASP A 168 -12.61 2.50 -15.16
N LEU A 169 -12.69 3.70 -14.58
CA LEU A 169 -12.36 4.95 -15.27
C LEU A 169 -10.86 5.04 -15.61
N ALA A 170 -9.99 4.73 -14.64
CA ALA A 170 -8.55 4.73 -14.84
C ALA A 170 -8.12 3.78 -15.97
N MET A 171 -8.67 2.56 -16.00
CA MET A 171 -8.40 1.58 -17.07
C MET A 171 -8.84 2.05 -18.46
N ARG A 172 -9.96 2.78 -18.57
CA ARG A 172 -10.46 3.27 -19.87
C ARG A 172 -9.48 4.26 -20.50
N ARG A 173 -8.87 5.13 -19.70
CA ARG A 173 -7.90 6.12 -20.17
C ARG A 173 -6.66 5.46 -20.78
N VAL A 174 -6.12 4.43 -20.11
CA VAL A 174 -4.96 3.65 -20.59
C VAL A 174 -5.25 3.02 -21.96
N ARG A 175 -6.44 2.44 -22.16
CA ARG A 175 -6.82 1.82 -23.44
C ARG A 175 -6.91 2.80 -24.61
N ILE A 176 -7.31 4.05 -24.34
CA ILE A 176 -7.41 5.09 -25.38
C ILE A 176 -6.01 5.58 -25.78
N ALA A 177 -5.12 5.76 -24.80
CA ALA A 177 -3.73 6.18 -25.05
C ALA A 177 -2.95 5.14 -25.85
N ALA A 178 -3.14 3.85 -25.58
CA ALA A 178 -2.45 2.76 -26.28
C ALA A 178 -2.92 2.51 -27.73
N ARG A 179 -4.01 3.15 -28.19
CA ARG A 179 -4.55 3.01 -29.55
C ARG A 179 -4.18 4.18 -30.48
N ARG A 180 -3.44 5.16 -29.98
CA ARG A 180 -2.90 6.28 -30.76
C ARG A 180 -1.42 6.07 -31.01
#